data_AF-A0AB35XI48-F1
#
_entry.id   AF-A0AB35XI48-F1
#
_cell.length_a   1.000
_cell.length_b   1.000
_cell.length_c   1.000
_cell.angle_alpha   90.00
_cell.angle_beta   90.00
_cell.angle_gamma   90.00
#
_symmetry.space_group_name_H-M   'P 1'
#
loop_
_entity.id
_entity.type
_entity.pdbx_description
1 polymer ?
#
loop_
_entity_poly.entity_id
_entity_poly.type
_entity_poly.pdbx_seq_one_letter_code
_entity_poly.pdbx_strand_id
1 'polypeptide(L)'
;MTLTLEEVRKVRFPMVKRPGEGYRAIEVDDFVDKVEAAFMTLTDENERLKAQVEALRPGDQGEQKADQELVDENEHLRAQIEELRSQQNDRPAVDSGEVDRAKAAQQEAENRAHQIEQEKASLQSEIEELRRATQRPGQGIDPAEVARLRSENERLGAQLRDAQALAARSRTSSVAQQQSATTEDGVQKLVVTTSAEASPAVVRMVELALADAERVVHEAEEEAGRKVQAAETKAHELTVDAQTRAERIESSARVNAEKMTSDAKSDADKVNADAQTRRTELFRELEAERDTLAGNVDHLRSFEASYRDALTSHLRAQADNLENGVFEPAELPELLKSENRVAPGDSSTPRLDALIGRGQQQN
;
A
#
# COMPACT_ATOMS: atom_id res chain seq x y z
N MET A 1 20.07 -64.83 18.68
CA MET A 1 21.16 -65.55 18.00
C MET A 1 20.54 -66.38 16.90
N THR A 2 20.57 -65.85 15.68
CA THR A 2 20.12 -66.50 14.45
C THR A 2 21.32 -67.16 13.78
N LEU A 3 21.14 -68.33 13.15
CA LEU A 3 22.24 -68.99 12.44
C LEU A 3 22.86 -68.01 11.44
N THR A 4 24.19 -67.98 11.38
CA THR A 4 24.91 -67.24 10.35
C THR A 4 24.99 -68.06 9.05
N LEU A 5 25.22 -67.39 7.92
CA LEU A 5 25.36 -68.04 6.61
C LEU A 5 26.40 -69.17 6.63
N GLU A 6 27.51 -68.95 7.35
CA GLU A 6 28.58 -69.92 7.54
C GLU A 6 28.18 -71.11 8.42
N GLU A 7 27.29 -70.91 9.40
CA GLU A 7 26.79 -71.99 10.25
C GLU A 7 25.82 -72.89 9.49
N VAL A 8 24.96 -72.34 8.62
CA VAL A 8 24.05 -73.11 7.75
C VAL A 8 24.85 -74.01 6.79
N ARG A 9 25.90 -73.47 6.17
CA ARG A 9 26.83 -74.24 5.31
C ARG A 9 27.58 -75.35 6.04
N LYS A 10 27.79 -75.20 7.35
CA LYS A 10 28.54 -76.16 8.17
C LYS A 10 27.65 -77.26 8.76
N VAL A 11 26.32 -77.14 8.68
CA VAL A 11 25.41 -78.20 9.14
C VAL A 11 25.52 -79.41 8.23
N ARG A 12 25.95 -80.55 8.80
CA ARG A 12 25.97 -81.84 8.10
C ARG A 12 24.89 -82.76 8.64
N PHE A 13 24.03 -83.23 7.75
CA PHE A 13 22.99 -84.20 8.09
C PHE A 13 23.54 -85.64 8.00
N PRO A 14 23.33 -86.49 9.02
CA PRO A 14 23.74 -87.89 8.97
C PRO A 14 22.88 -88.67 7.97
N MET A 15 23.52 -89.49 7.12
CA MET A 15 22.82 -90.31 6.15
C MET A 15 22.11 -91.48 6.83
N VAL A 16 20.84 -91.70 6.49
CA VAL A 16 20.05 -92.80 7.04
C VAL A 16 20.53 -94.12 6.45
N LYS A 17 20.67 -95.14 7.29
CA LYS A 17 21.29 -96.44 6.94
C LYS A 17 20.43 -97.32 6.01
N ARG A 18 19.17 -96.94 5.76
CA ARG A 18 18.24 -97.69 4.91
C ARG A 18 17.93 -96.91 3.63
N PRO A 19 18.04 -97.52 2.44
CA PRO A 19 17.71 -96.85 1.19
C PRO A 19 16.21 -96.57 1.12
N GLY A 20 15.82 -95.28 1.09
CA GLY A 20 14.44 -94.83 0.90
C GLY A 20 13.76 -94.23 2.14
N GLU A 21 14.34 -94.34 3.34
CA GLU A 21 13.88 -93.60 4.53
C GLU A 21 14.80 -92.39 4.74
N GLY A 22 14.33 -91.20 4.37
CA GLY A 22 15.04 -89.93 4.58
C GLY A 22 14.96 -88.98 3.38
N TYR A 23 15.22 -87.70 3.63
CA TYR A 23 15.30 -86.71 2.54
C TYR A 23 16.48 -87.04 1.63
N ARG A 24 16.27 -86.88 0.31
CA ARG A 24 17.33 -87.13 -0.67
C ARG A 24 18.39 -86.05 -0.53
N ALA A 25 19.66 -86.45 -0.47
CA ALA A 25 20.76 -85.51 -0.28
C ALA A 25 20.76 -84.36 -1.30
N ILE A 26 20.42 -84.65 -2.57
CA ILE A 26 20.36 -83.66 -3.65
C ILE A 26 19.23 -82.64 -3.41
N GLU A 27 18.05 -83.09 -2.96
CA GLU A 27 16.92 -82.20 -2.70
C GLU A 27 17.15 -81.33 -1.44
N VAL A 28 17.89 -81.87 -0.46
CA VAL A 28 18.32 -81.11 0.72
C VAL A 28 19.36 -80.06 0.34
N ASP A 29 20.29 -80.39 -0.55
CA ASP A 29 21.31 -79.46 -1.07
C ASP A 29 20.66 -78.30 -1.85
N ASP A 30 19.76 -78.62 -2.80
CA ASP A 30 18.98 -77.64 -3.56
C ASP A 30 18.12 -76.74 -2.66
N PHE A 31 17.63 -77.26 -1.54
CA PHE A 31 16.90 -76.49 -0.55
C PHE A 31 17.82 -75.59 0.27
N VAL A 32 18.99 -76.09 0.68
CA VAL A 32 20.00 -75.30 1.40
C VAL A 32 20.52 -74.15 0.53
N ASP A 33 20.73 -74.35 -0.78
CA ASP A 33 21.10 -73.29 -1.72
C ASP A 33 20.04 -72.16 -1.79
N LYS A 34 18.76 -72.53 -1.80
CA LYS A 34 17.65 -71.56 -1.78
C LYS A 34 17.56 -70.83 -0.45
N VAL A 35 17.79 -71.53 0.66
CA VAL A 35 17.86 -70.93 1.99
C VAL A 35 19.04 -69.96 2.06
N GLU A 36 20.19 -70.30 1.47
CA GLU A 36 21.36 -69.43 1.39
C GLU A 36 21.07 -68.14 0.62
N ALA A 37 20.49 -68.27 -0.59
CA ALA A 37 20.11 -67.13 -1.41
C ALA A 37 19.09 -66.22 -0.71
N ALA A 38 18.09 -66.82 -0.04
CA ALA A 38 17.12 -66.07 0.75
C ALA A 38 17.78 -65.36 1.93
N PHE A 39 18.73 -66.00 2.63
CA PHE A 39 19.42 -65.42 3.78
C PHE A 39 20.35 -64.26 3.38
N MET A 40 21.02 -64.36 2.23
CA MET A 40 21.78 -63.25 1.65
C MET A 40 20.87 -62.07 1.33
N THR A 41 19.74 -62.33 0.65
CA THR A 41 18.75 -61.30 0.33
C THR A 41 18.22 -60.62 1.60
N LEU A 42 17.93 -61.40 2.65
CA LEU A 42 17.42 -60.89 3.93
C LEU A 42 18.49 -60.12 4.73
N THR A 43 19.77 -60.46 4.54
CA THR A 43 20.89 -59.74 5.15
C THR A 43 21.09 -58.39 4.45
N ASP A 44 21.10 -58.37 3.12
CA ASP A 44 21.18 -57.15 2.32
C ASP A 44 19.98 -56.23 2.59
N GLU A 45 18.78 -56.79 2.71
CA GLU A 45 17.58 -56.05 3.06
C GLU A 45 17.63 -55.52 4.49
N ASN A 46 18.16 -56.28 5.45
CA ASN A 46 18.39 -55.77 6.81
C ASN A 46 19.44 -54.67 6.84
N GLU A 47 20.54 -54.79 6.09
CA GLU A 47 21.56 -53.73 6.00
C GLU A 47 20.99 -52.47 5.34
N ARG A 48 20.20 -52.64 4.29
CA ARG A 48 19.50 -51.54 3.61
C ARG A 48 18.46 -50.89 4.51
N LEU A 49 17.65 -51.66 5.22
CA LEU A 49 16.66 -51.16 6.18
C LEU A 49 17.36 -50.49 7.36
N LYS A 50 18.48 -51.02 7.83
CA LYS A 50 19.28 -50.40 8.90
C LYS A 50 19.89 -49.08 8.43
N ALA A 51 20.41 -49.01 7.20
CA ALA A 51 20.88 -47.76 6.59
C ALA A 51 19.73 -46.76 6.38
N GLN A 52 18.54 -47.24 5.99
CA GLN A 52 17.36 -46.39 5.82
C GLN A 52 16.83 -45.89 7.17
N VAL A 53 16.83 -46.74 8.21
CA VAL A 53 16.53 -46.35 9.59
C VAL A 53 17.60 -45.42 10.12
N GLU A 54 18.87 -45.58 9.78
CA GLU A 54 19.93 -44.66 10.20
C GLU A 54 19.85 -43.30 9.48
N ALA A 55 19.39 -43.29 8.24
CA ALA A 55 19.08 -42.06 7.49
C ALA A 55 17.76 -41.38 7.93
N LEU A 56 16.78 -42.15 8.42
CA LEU A 56 15.48 -41.67 8.91
C LEU A 56 15.43 -41.47 10.41
N ARG A 57 16.38 -42.01 11.17
CA ARG A 57 16.55 -41.71 12.58
C ARG A 57 17.03 -40.27 12.60
N PRO A 58 16.21 -39.31 13.09
CA PRO A 58 16.68 -37.96 13.28
C PRO A 58 17.93 -38.06 14.13
N GLY A 59 19.06 -37.71 13.52
CA GLY A 59 20.31 -37.62 14.23
C GLY A 59 20.12 -36.52 15.27
N ASP A 60 20.19 -36.92 16.54
CA ASP A 60 20.38 -36.05 17.71
C ASP A 60 21.62 -35.13 17.56
N GLN A 61 22.43 -35.32 16.51
CA GLN A 61 23.55 -34.46 16.13
C GLN A 61 23.23 -33.44 15.02
N GLY A 62 22.19 -33.68 14.20
CA GLY A 62 21.78 -32.80 13.11
C GLY A 62 20.82 -31.71 13.57
N GLU A 63 19.85 -32.05 14.43
CA GLU A 63 18.98 -31.07 15.09
C GLU A 63 19.80 -30.20 16.07
N GLN A 64 20.72 -30.78 16.85
CA GLN A 64 21.59 -29.98 17.72
C GLN A 64 22.51 -29.06 16.93
N LYS A 65 23.09 -29.48 15.79
CA LYS A 65 23.91 -28.58 14.96
C LYS A 65 23.11 -27.51 14.24
N ALA A 66 21.94 -27.85 13.70
CA ALA A 66 21.08 -26.88 13.03
C ALA A 66 20.52 -25.88 14.04
N ASP A 67 20.14 -26.33 15.24
CA ASP A 67 19.73 -25.43 16.32
C ASP A 67 20.92 -24.61 16.84
N GLN A 68 22.14 -25.16 16.94
CA GLN A 68 23.34 -24.40 17.30
C GLN A 68 23.67 -23.34 16.24
N GLU A 69 23.63 -23.70 14.96
CA GLU A 69 23.89 -22.79 13.83
C GLU A 69 22.81 -21.70 13.73
N LEU A 70 21.55 -22.03 13.98
CA LEU A 70 20.46 -21.05 14.05
C LEU A 70 20.60 -20.14 15.28
N VAL A 71 21.07 -20.64 16.41
CA VAL A 71 21.34 -19.83 17.61
C VAL A 71 22.52 -18.89 17.36
N ASP A 72 23.60 -19.38 16.76
CA ASP A 72 24.78 -18.59 16.39
C ASP A 72 24.42 -17.53 15.33
N GLU A 73 23.60 -17.89 14.33
CA GLU A 73 23.09 -16.95 13.32
C GLU A 73 22.15 -15.91 13.94
N ASN A 74 21.30 -16.30 14.89
CA ASN A 74 20.45 -15.34 15.61
C ASN A 74 21.27 -14.41 16.51
N GLU A 75 22.35 -14.89 17.13
CA GLU A 75 23.25 -14.05 17.91
C GLU A 75 24.02 -13.08 17.01
N HIS A 76 24.47 -13.55 15.83
CA HIS A 76 25.11 -12.72 14.83
C HIS A 76 24.17 -11.67 14.23
N LEU A 77 22.93 -12.04 13.91
CA LEU A 77 21.90 -11.11 13.44
C LEU A 77 21.53 -10.09 14.52
N ARG A 78 21.48 -10.49 15.79
CA ARG A 78 21.27 -9.55 16.91
C ARG A 78 22.43 -8.57 17.06
N ALA A 79 23.67 -9.04 16.95
CA ALA A 79 24.84 -8.18 16.96
C ALA A 79 24.86 -7.22 15.76
N GLN A 80 24.49 -7.70 14.57
CA GLN A 80 24.39 -6.88 13.36
C GLN A 80 23.24 -5.87 13.44
N ILE A 81 22.11 -6.21 14.07
CA ILE A 81 21.02 -5.26 14.36
C ILE A 81 21.47 -4.20 15.36
N GLU A 82 22.20 -4.58 16.40
CA GLU A 82 22.74 -3.64 17.38
C GLU A 82 23.81 -2.74 16.77
N GLU A 83 24.63 -3.27 15.86
CA GLU A 83 25.63 -2.52 15.09
C GLU A 83 24.97 -1.60 14.05
N LEU A 84 23.93 -2.03 13.35
CA LEU A 84 23.16 -1.18 12.44
C LEU A 84 22.40 -0.10 13.21
N ARG A 85 21.93 -0.40 14.42
CA ARG A 85 21.32 0.58 15.33
C ARG A 85 22.35 1.57 15.84
N SER A 86 23.54 1.12 16.24
CA SER A 86 24.61 2.03 16.67
C SER A 86 25.11 2.87 15.49
N GLN A 87 25.21 2.32 14.28
CA GLN A 87 25.49 3.07 13.04
C GLN A 87 24.37 4.05 12.66
N GLN A 88 23.10 3.73 12.94
CA GLN A 88 21.99 4.69 12.82
C GLN A 88 22.06 5.80 13.87
N ASN A 89 22.52 5.48 15.08
CA ASN A 89 22.63 6.44 16.20
C ASN A 89 23.91 7.29 16.13
N ASP A 90 24.99 6.78 15.53
CA ASP A 90 26.28 7.45 15.26
C ASP A 90 26.34 8.07 13.85
N ARG A 91 25.30 7.91 13.03
CA ARG A 91 25.09 8.79 11.88
C ARG A 91 24.94 10.21 12.46
N PRO A 92 25.86 11.13 12.16
CA PRO A 92 25.91 12.42 12.85
C PRO A 92 24.56 13.12 12.65
N ALA A 93 24.12 13.81 13.70
CA ALA A 93 22.87 14.57 13.86
C ALA A 93 22.62 15.70 12.84
N VAL A 94 23.14 15.55 11.62
CA VAL A 94 22.91 16.41 10.46
C VAL A 94 21.49 16.19 9.92
N ASP A 95 21.00 14.95 9.88
CA ASP A 95 19.64 14.65 9.38
C ASP A 95 18.54 15.08 10.37
N SER A 96 18.74 14.90 11.68
CA SER A 96 17.79 15.42 12.68
C SER A 96 17.75 16.95 12.70
N GLY A 97 18.91 17.62 12.57
CA GLY A 97 18.97 19.08 12.52
C GLY A 97 18.39 19.68 11.23
N GLU A 98 18.51 18.98 10.10
CA GLU A 98 17.86 19.36 8.83
C GLU A 98 16.36 19.08 8.85
N VAL A 99 15.92 17.95 9.43
CA VAL A 99 14.50 17.64 9.62
C VAL A 99 13.84 18.62 10.60
N ASP A 100 14.50 19.00 11.69
CA ASP A 100 13.98 19.97 12.65
C ASP A 100 13.97 21.39 12.05
N ARG A 101 14.97 21.76 11.24
CA ARG A 101 14.94 23.01 10.46
C ARG A 101 13.87 23.00 9.38
N ALA A 102 13.64 21.87 8.70
CA ALA A 102 12.60 21.71 7.69
C ALA A 102 11.20 21.80 8.32
N LYS A 103 11.00 21.16 9.48
CA LYS A 103 9.75 21.27 10.25
C LYS A 103 9.53 22.68 10.77
N ALA A 104 10.57 23.35 11.30
CA ALA A 104 10.46 24.74 11.72
C ALA A 104 10.14 25.68 10.55
N ALA A 105 10.76 25.48 9.38
CA ALA A 105 10.46 26.23 8.17
C ALA A 105 9.05 25.96 7.64
N GLN A 106 8.57 24.72 7.73
CA GLN A 106 7.20 24.36 7.36
C GLN A 106 6.17 25.00 8.31
N GLN A 107 6.41 24.94 9.62
CA GLN A 107 5.57 25.60 10.63
C GLN A 107 5.53 27.11 10.43
N GLU A 108 6.66 27.73 10.09
CA GLU A 108 6.72 29.17 9.79
C GLU A 108 5.98 29.51 8.50
N ALA A 109 6.06 28.66 7.47
CA ALA A 109 5.30 28.82 6.23
C ALA A 109 3.79 28.68 6.47
N GLU A 110 3.36 27.74 7.30
CA GLU A 110 1.95 27.57 7.71
C GLU A 110 1.45 28.79 8.50
N ASN A 111 2.24 29.31 9.45
CA ASN A 111 1.90 30.53 10.19
C ASN A 111 1.80 31.75 9.27
N ARG A 112 2.70 31.90 8.30
CA ARG A 112 2.64 32.97 7.29
C ARG A 112 1.44 32.80 6.36
N ALA A 113 1.08 31.57 5.98
CA ALA A 113 -0.11 31.30 5.19
C ALA A 113 -1.39 31.69 5.96
N HIS A 114 -1.47 31.36 7.24
CA HIS A 114 -2.57 31.79 8.10
C HIS A 114 -2.63 33.31 8.27
N GLN A 115 -1.48 33.99 8.41
CA GLN A 115 -1.45 35.47 8.43
C GLN A 115 -1.95 36.07 7.12
N ILE A 116 -1.48 35.56 5.98
CA ILE A 116 -1.93 36.01 4.66
C ILE A 116 -3.43 35.75 4.47
N GLU A 117 -3.95 34.64 4.99
CA GLU A 117 -5.36 34.32 4.91
C GLU A 117 -6.22 35.25 5.80
N GLN A 118 -5.72 35.61 6.98
CA GLN A 118 -6.33 36.63 7.84
C GLN A 118 -6.29 38.02 7.20
N GLU A 119 -5.16 38.42 6.60
CA GLU A 119 -5.03 39.67 5.85
C GLU A 119 -5.93 39.69 4.62
N LYS A 120 -6.05 38.56 3.92
CA LYS A 120 -6.99 38.43 2.80
C LYS A 120 -8.42 38.56 3.28
N ALA A 121 -8.78 37.97 4.43
CA ALA A 121 -10.11 38.10 5.01
C ALA A 121 -10.40 39.54 5.46
N SER A 122 -9.43 40.23 6.06
CA SER A 122 -9.58 41.63 6.45
C SER A 122 -9.72 42.54 5.23
N LEU A 123 -8.85 42.40 4.22
CA LEU A 123 -8.95 43.14 2.96
C LEU A 123 -10.24 42.81 2.20
N GLN A 124 -10.71 41.56 2.25
CA GLN A 124 -12.01 41.19 1.67
C GLN A 124 -13.17 41.89 2.40
N SER A 125 -13.13 41.94 3.73
CA SER A 125 -14.15 42.65 4.50
C SER A 125 -14.13 44.16 4.23
N GLU A 126 -12.94 44.75 4.07
CA GLU A 126 -12.75 46.17 3.73
C GLU A 126 -13.22 46.46 2.30
N ILE A 127 -12.93 45.58 1.34
CA ILE A 127 -13.47 45.64 -0.03
C ILE A 127 -14.99 45.51 -0.01
N GLU A 128 -15.56 44.62 0.80
CA GLU A 128 -17.01 44.46 0.92
C GLU A 128 -17.65 45.68 1.59
N GLU A 129 -17.00 46.29 2.57
CA GLU A 129 -17.44 47.52 3.22
C GLU A 129 -17.36 48.73 2.27
N LEU A 130 -16.26 48.87 1.52
CA LEU A 130 -16.13 49.86 0.45
C LEU A 130 -17.15 49.62 -0.67
N ARG A 131 -17.41 48.36 -1.03
CA ARG A 131 -18.47 48.00 -1.98
C ARG A 131 -19.84 48.36 -1.44
N ARG A 132 -20.14 48.10 -0.17
CA ARG A 132 -21.39 48.52 0.48
C ARG A 132 -21.52 50.04 0.57
N ALA A 133 -20.43 50.76 0.82
CA ALA A 133 -20.39 52.23 0.78
C ALA A 133 -20.66 52.75 -0.64
N THR A 134 -20.12 52.07 -1.66
CA THR A 134 -20.31 52.41 -3.07
C THR A 134 -21.69 51.98 -3.61
N GLN A 135 -22.26 50.88 -3.09
CA GLN A 135 -23.61 50.36 -3.37
C GLN A 135 -24.70 51.02 -2.53
N ARG A 136 -24.35 52.01 -1.70
CA ARG A 136 -25.26 53.01 -1.16
C ARG A 136 -25.19 54.34 -1.95
N PRO A 137 -25.41 54.39 -3.28
CA PRO A 137 -25.63 55.66 -3.93
C PRO A 137 -27.03 56.14 -3.53
N GLY A 138 -27.11 56.97 -2.48
CA GLY A 138 -28.31 57.77 -2.22
C GLY A 138 -28.91 57.75 -0.81
N GLN A 139 -28.27 57.18 0.22
CA GLN A 139 -28.86 57.14 1.57
C GLN A 139 -27.98 57.72 2.69
N GLY A 140 -26.85 58.34 2.35
CA GLY A 140 -25.97 59.05 3.31
C GLY A 140 -26.22 60.55 3.38
N ILE A 141 -27.21 61.06 2.65
CA ILE A 141 -27.60 62.45 2.77
C ILE A 141 -29.05 62.45 3.23
N ASP A 142 -29.28 62.63 4.53
CA ASP A 142 -30.62 62.76 5.07
C ASP A 142 -31.34 63.88 4.29
N PRO A 143 -32.47 63.62 3.62
CA PRO A 143 -33.18 64.65 2.87
C PRO A 143 -33.63 65.79 3.79
N ALA A 144 -33.79 65.51 5.08
CA ALA A 144 -34.02 66.49 6.12
C ALA A 144 -32.80 67.39 6.39
N GLU A 145 -31.58 66.85 6.31
CA GLU A 145 -30.35 67.61 6.51
C GLU A 145 -30.00 68.45 5.27
N VAL A 146 -30.24 67.94 4.06
CA VAL A 146 -30.17 68.77 2.84
C VAL A 146 -31.22 69.86 2.83
N ALA A 147 -32.46 69.57 3.25
CA ALA A 147 -33.48 70.59 3.37
C ALA A 147 -33.10 71.65 4.43
N ARG A 148 -32.51 71.24 5.56
CA ARG A 148 -31.99 72.16 6.57
C ARG A 148 -30.84 73.01 6.04
N LEU A 149 -29.80 72.40 5.45
CA LEU A 149 -28.66 73.11 4.88
C LEU A 149 -29.06 74.02 3.71
N ARG A 150 -30.07 73.65 2.91
CA ARG A 150 -30.65 74.55 1.89
C ARG A 150 -31.39 75.71 2.52
N SER A 151 -32.24 75.46 3.53
CA SER A 151 -32.93 76.54 4.25
C SER A 151 -31.95 77.46 4.98
N GLU A 152 -30.82 76.93 5.45
CA GLU A 152 -29.76 77.69 6.09
C GLU A 152 -28.95 78.50 5.07
N ASN A 153 -28.64 77.95 3.90
CA ASN A 153 -28.03 78.71 2.81
C ASN A 153 -28.97 79.80 2.27
N GLU A 154 -30.27 79.55 2.18
CA GLU A 154 -31.26 80.56 1.81
C GLU A 154 -31.36 81.66 2.88
N ARG A 155 -31.31 81.30 4.17
CA ARG A 155 -31.26 82.24 5.28
C ARG A 155 -29.97 83.05 5.30
N LEU A 156 -28.81 82.43 5.15
CA LEU A 156 -27.52 83.10 5.06
C LEU A 156 -27.44 84.00 3.83
N GLY A 157 -28.00 83.55 2.69
CA GLY A 157 -28.11 84.35 1.48
C GLY A 157 -29.09 85.53 1.63
N ALA A 158 -30.16 85.38 2.40
CA ALA A 158 -31.04 86.49 2.78
C ALA A 158 -30.33 87.46 3.74
N GLN A 159 -29.64 86.96 4.76
CA GLN A 159 -28.84 87.76 5.69
C GLN A 159 -27.71 88.52 5.00
N LEU A 160 -27.04 87.90 4.03
CA LEU A 160 -26.02 88.57 3.21
C LEU A 160 -26.64 89.63 2.31
N ARG A 161 -27.81 89.37 1.71
CA ARG A 161 -28.54 90.38 0.94
C ARG A 161 -29.02 91.53 1.80
N ASP A 162 -29.51 91.27 3.00
CA ASP A 162 -29.92 92.28 3.95
C ASP A 162 -28.72 93.06 4.49
N ALA A 163 -27.61 92.39 4.79
CA ALA A 163 -26.35 93.03 5.18
C ALA A 163 -25.76 93.85 4.02
N GLN A 164 -25.87 93.40 2.78
CA GLN A 164 -25.49 94.15 1.58
C GLN A 164 -26.46 95.30 1.31
N ALA A 165 -27.75 95.15 1.57
CA ALA A 165 -28.73 96.20 1.45
C ALA A 165 -28.54 97.25 2.55
N LEU A 166 -28.28 96.85 3.79
CA LEU A 166 -27.90 97.73 4.90
C LEU A 166 -26.55 98.39 4.63
N ALA A 167 -25.55 97.68 4.12
CA ALA A 167 -24.27 98.27 3.72
C ALA A 167 -24.42 99.21 2.52
N ALA A 168 -25.27 98.90 1.55
CA ALA A 168 -25.60 99.77 0.44
C ALA A 168 -26.39 100.98 0.93
N ARG A 169 -27.29 100.82 1.91
CA ARG A 169 -28.08 101.90 2.51
C ARG A 169 -27.22 102.80 3.38
N SER A 170 -26.30 102.23 4.14
CA SER A 170 -25.24 102.90 4.89
C SER A 170 -24.25 103.59 3.96
N ARG A 171 -23.93 103.00 2.80
CA ARG A 171 -23.14 103.65 1.73
C ARG A 171 -23.92 104.77 1.06
N THR A 172 -25.21 104.62 0.82
CA THR A 172 -26.04 105.69 0.25
C THR A 172 -26.32 106.78 1.27
N SER A 173 -26.42 106.46 2.56
CA SER A 173 -26.56 107.45 3.63
C SER A 173 -25.23 108.08 3.98
N SER A 174 -24.10 107.39 3.86
CA SER A 174 -22.76 107.98 3.99
C SER A 174 -22.41 108.81 2.76
N VAL A 175 -22.85 108.43 1.55
CA VAL A 175 -22.76 109.27 0.34
C VAL A 175 -23.71 110.48 0.44
N ALA A 176 -24.89 110.34 1.07
CA ALA A 176 -25.79 111.47 1.34
C ALA A 176 -25.33 112.37 2.52
N GLN A 177 -24.68 111.81 3.55
CA GLN A 177 -24.02 112.58 4.63
C GLN A 177 -22.70 113.19 4.18
N GLN A 178 -21.96 112.55 3.25
CA GLN A 178 -20.77 113.12 2.62
C GLN A 178 -21.12 114.18 1.55
N GLN A 179 -22.29 114.12 0.91
CA GLN A 179 -22.81 115.23 0.10
C GLN A 179 -23.36 116.40 0.94
N SER A 180 -23.48 116.25 2.26
CA SER A 180 -23.97 117.31 3.16
C SER A 180 -22.90 117.87 4.10
N ALA A 181 -21.67 117.36 4.05
CA ALA A 181 -20.61 117.76 4.98
C ALA A 181 -19.22 117.86 4.33
N THR A 182 -19.17 118.33 3.08
CA THR A 182 -18.05 119.05 2.45
C THR A 182 -18.48 119.39 0.99
N THR A 183 -18.36 120.58 0.40
CA THR A 183 -17.30 121.60 0.54
C THR A 183 -15.99 120.92 0.90
N GLU A 184 -15.42 120.25 -0.10
CA GLU A 184 -14.24 119.33 -0.12
C GLU A 184 -14.59 117.83 -0.24
N ASP A 185 -14.96 117.50 -1.48
CA ASP A 185 -15.44 116.22 -2.00
C ASP A 185 -14.25 115.30 -2.38
N GLY A 186 -14.34 114.02 -2.03
CA GLY A 186 -13.27 113.03 -2.16
C GLY A 186 -13.79 111.61 -2.30
N VAL A 187 -14.62 111.38 -3.31
CA VAL A 187 -15.05 110.06 -3.79
C VAL A 187 -13.84 109.26 -4.30
N GLN A 188 -13.33 108.30 -3.53
CA GLN A 188 -12.55 107.21 -4.13
C GLN A 188 -13.51 106.23 -4.81
N LYS A 189 -13.80 106.58 -6.06
CA LYS A 189 -14.31 105.66 -7.07
C LYS A 189 -13.27 104.55 -7.21
N LEU A 190 -13.57 103.31 -6.82
CA LEU A 190 -12.87 102.16 -7.39
C LEU A 190 -13.31 102.12 -8.86
N VAL A 191 -12.64 102.89 -9.69
CA VAL A 191 -12.75 102.75 -11.13
C VAL A 191 -12.15 101.37 -11.41
N VAL A 192 -12.96 100.43 -11.88
CA VAL A 192 -12.43 99.37 -12.73
C VAL A 192 -11.93 100.13 -13.96
N THR A 193 -10.72 100.65 -13.90
CA THR A 193 -10.14 101.33 -15.04
C THR A 193 -9.95 100.23 -16.08
N THR A 194 -10.49 100.46 -17.27
CA THR A 194 -9.96 99.78 -18.44
C THR A 194 -8.45 100.04 -18.47
N SER A 195 -7.66 99.10 -19.00
CA SER A 195 -6.18 99.02 -19.03
C SER A 195 -5.36 100.30 -19.33
N ALA A 196 -6.00 101.43 -19.60
CA ALA A 196 -5.44 102.73 -19.92
C ALA A 196 -4.90 103.56 -18.73
N GLU A 197 -5.28 103.29 -17.46
CA GLU A 197 -4.82 104.09 -16.28
C GLU A 197 -3.95 103.31 -15.27
N ALA A 198 -3.57 102.07 -15.57
CA ALA A 198 -2.63 101.34 -14.74
C ALA A 198 -1.20 101.90 -14.93
N SER A 199 -0.49 102.17 -13.83
CA SER A 199 0.91 102.58 -13.87
C SER A 199 1.71 101.59 -14.75
N PRO A 200 2.59 102.05 -15.67
CA PRO A 200 3.31 101.17 -16.61
C PRO A 200 4.09 100.02 -15.94
N ALA A 201 4.48 100.21 -14.69
CA ALA A 201 5.14 99.18 -13.87
C ALA A 201 4.24 98.01 -13.49
N VAL A 202 2.93 98.24 -13.25
CA VAL A 202 1.97 97.19 -12.84
C VAL A 202 1.61 96.30 -14.03
N VAL A 203 1.43 96.88 -15.21
CA VAL A 203 1.17 96.12 -16.45
C VAL A 203 2.34 95.20 -16.77
N ARG A 204 3.58 95.70 -16.71
CA ARG A 204 4.79 94.87 -16.89
C ARG A 204 4.92 93.76 -15.85
N MET A 205 4.50 94.01 -14.61
CA MET A 205 4.57 92.99 -13.55
C MET A 205 3.55 91.87 -13.78
N VAL A 206 2.36 92.21 -14.29
CA VAL A 206 1.34 91.23 -14.69
C VAL A 206 1.79 90.45 -15.94
N GLU A 207 2.38 91.11 -16.93
CA GLU A 207 2.93 90.44 -18.12
C GLU A 207 4.08 89.48 -17.75
N LEU A 208 4.99 89.90 -16.87
CA LEU A 208 6.07 89.05 -16.37
C LEU A 208 5.52 87.87 -15.55
N ALA A 209 4.52 88.11 -14.69
CA ALA A 209 3.88 87.05 -13.90
C ALA A 209 3.12 86.06 -14.79
N LEU A 210 2.49 86.53 -15.88
CA LEU A 210 1.82 85.66 -16.85
C LEU A 210 2.83 84.82 -17.62
N ALA A 211 3.95 85.41 -18.07
CA ALA A 211 5.03 84.69 -18.72
C ALA A 211 5.68 83.64 -17.79
N ASP A 212 5.87 83.98 -16.51
CA ASP A 212 6.37 83.02 -15.51
C ASP A 212 5.35 81.90 -15.25
N ALA A 213 4.05 82.20 -15.20
CA ALA A 213 3.00 81.20 -15.03
C ALA A 213 2.94 80.23 -16.22
N GLU A 214 2.99 80.75 -17.46
CA GLU A 214 3.04 79.93 -18.68
C GLU A 214 4.28 79.04 -18.71
N ARG A 215 5.45 79.56 -18.32
CA ARG A 215 6.69 78.78 -18.24
C ARG A 215 6.58 77.63 -17.23
N VAL A 216 6.05 77.88 -16.04
CA VAL A 216 5.88 76.85 -15.00
C VAL A 216 4.85 75.81 -15.42
N VAL A 217 3.76 76.21 -16.08
CA VAL A 217 2.78 75.27 -16.63
C VAL A 217 3.43 74.39 -17.69
N HIS A 218 4.19 74.97 -18.62
CA HIS A 218 4.85 74.20 -19.67
C HIS A 218 5.90 73.23 -19.10
N GLU A 219 6.72 73.68 -18.15
CA GLU A 219 7.69 72.84 -17.45
C GLU A 219 7.00 71.69 -16.68
N ALA A 220 5.88 71.97 -16.02
CA ALA A 220 5.09 70.96 -15.33
C ALA A 220 4.42 69.97 -16.30
N GLU A 221 3.93 70.42 -17.46
CA GLU A 221 3.37 69.57 -18.51
C GLU A 221 4.44 68.65 -19.13
N GLU A 222 5.64 69.17 -19.40
CA GLU A 222 6.76 68.35 -19.89
C GLU A 222 7.24 67.32 -18.86
N GLU A 223 7.32 67.70 -17.58
CA GLU A 223 7.65 66.78 -16.50
C GLU A 223 6.56 65.71 -16.30
N ALA A 224 5.29 66.10 -16.36
CA ALA A 224 4.17 65.17 -16.29
C ALA A 224 4.22 64.19 -17.47
N GLY A 225 4.44 64.68 -18.69
CA GLY A 225 4.61 63.87 -19.89
C GLY A 225 5.77 62.88 -19.77
N ARG A 226 6.94 63.34 -19.29
CA ARG A 226 8.10 62.48 -19.03
C ARG A 226 7.80 61.39 -18.00
N LYS A 227 7.11 61.73 -16.90
CA LYS A 227 6.74 60.76 -15.86
C LYS A 227 5.74 59.73 -16.36
N VAL A 228 4.75 60.15 -17.15
CA VAL A 228 3.77 59.24 -17.77
C VAL A 228 4.47 58.28 -18.74
N GLN A 229 5.32 58.78 -19.64
CA GLN A 229 6.06 57.92 -20.57
C GLN A 229 7.02 56.96 -19.86
N ALA A 230 7.68 57.40 -18.79
CA ALA A 230 8.52 56.53 -17.96
C ALA A 230 7.71 55.46 -17.23
N ALA A 231 6.50 55.80 -16.76
CA ALA A 231 5.60 54.82 -16.15
C ALA A 231 5.06 53.82 -17.19
N GLU A 232 4.70 54.30 -18.38
CA GLU A 232 4.22 53.45 -19.50
C GLU A 232 5.28 52.48 -19.99
N THR A 233 6.52 52.95 -20.18
CA THR A 233 7.63 52.08 -20.59
C THR A 233 7.95 51.03 -19.53
N LYS A 234 7.99 51.43 -18.25
CA LYS A 234 8.21 50.50 -17.14
C LYS A 234 7.05 49.49 -16.99
N ALA A 235 5.81 49.93 -17.16
CA ALA A 235 4.66 49.05 -17.17
C ALA A 235 4.75 48.04 -18.32
N HIS A 236 5.12 48.49 -19.51
CA HIS A 236 5.30 47.61 -20.66
C HIS A 236 6.42 46.58 -20.43
N GLU A 237 7.57 47.01 -19.92
CA GLU A 237 8.69 46.13 -19.56
C GLU A 237 8.26 45.06 -18.55
N LEU A 238 7.56 45.45 -17.48
CA LEU A 238 7.01 44.52 -16.49
C LEU A 238 6.02 43.53 -17.10
N THR A 239 5.16 43.98 -18.02
CA THR A 239 4.22 43.08 -18.69
C THR A 239 4.93 42.06 -19.58
N VAL A 240 5.98 42.47 -20.30
CA VAL A 240 6.76 41.57 -21.17
C VAL A 240 7.59 40.60 -20.34
N ASP A 241 8.20 41.03 -19.24
CA ASP A 241 8.93 40.15 -18.33
C ASP A 241 7.98 39.12 -17.68
N ALA A 242 6.81 39.58 -17.21
CA ALA A 242 5.79 38.69 -16.66
C ALA A 242 5.28 37.67 -17.70
N GLN A 243 5.04 38.09 -18.94
CA GLN A 243 4.67 37.21 -20.05
C GLN A 243 5.76 36.18 -20.35
N THR A 244 7.01 36.63 -20.51
CA THR A 244 8.15 35.74 -20.79
C THR A 244 8.36 34.73 -19.66
N ARG A 245 8.21 35.16 -18.40
CA ARG A 245 8.31 34.27 -17.25
C ARG A 245 7.15 33.27 -17.20
N ALA A 246 5.94 33.71 -17.51
CA ALA A 246 4.78 32.82 -17.60
C ALA A 246 4.96 31.76 -18.70
N GLU A 247 5.38 32.16 -19.91
CA GLU A 247 5.67 31.24 -21.02
C GLU A 247 6.76 30.23 -20.66
N ARG A 248 7.82 30.68 -19.97
CA ARG A 248 8.88 29.79 -19.50
C ARG A 248 8.35 28.76 -18.50
N ILE A 249 7.53 29.19 -17.54
CA ILE A 249 6.93 28.30 -16.54
C ILE A 249 5.94 27.34 -17.21
N GLU A 250 5.14 27.80 -18.17
CA GLU A 250 4.21 26.95 -18.90
C GLU A 250 4.94 25.90 -19.73
N SER A 251 6.01 26.29 -20.43
CA SER A 251 6.82 25.34 -21.20
C SER A 251 7.49 24.28 -20.32
N SER A 252 8.03 24.68 -19.16
CA SER A 252 8.70 23.74 -18.24
C SER A 252 7.69 22.84 -17.53
N ALA A 253 6.53 23.38 -17.14
CA ALA A 253 5.43 22.60 -16.59
C ALA A 253 4.89 21.60 -17.61
N ARG A 254 4.76 22.00 -18.88
CA ARG A 254 4.33 21.11 -19.97
C ARG A 254 5.33 19.98 -20.21
N VAL A 255 6.61 20.28 -20.31
CA VAL A 255 7.66 19.26 -20.48
C VAL A 255 7.70 18.31 -19.28
N ASN A 256 7.57 18.82 -18.05
CA ASN A 256 7.52 17.99 -16.86
C ASN A 256 6.27 17.09 -16.83
N ALA A 257 5.11 17.63 -17.21
CA ALA A 257 3.88 16.84 -17.32
C ALA A 257 3.98 15.76 -18.41
N GLU A 258 4.56 16.08 -19.57
CA GLU A 258 4.81 15.12 -20.65
C GLU A 258 5.78 14.01 -20.20
N LYS A 259 6.85 14.39 -19.49
CA LYS A 259 7.79 13.43 -18.90
C LYS A 259 7.10 12.53 -17.88
N MET A 260 6.39 13.10 -16.91
CA MET A 260 5.65 12.35 -15.90
C MET A 260 4.61 11.40 -16.52
N THR A 261 3.95 11.84 -17.60
CA THR A 261 2.99 10.99 -18.34
C THR A 261 3.70 9.85 -19.06
N SER A 262 4.87 10.11 -19.67
CA SER A 262 5.69 9.08 -20.30
C SER A 262 6.21 8.06 -19.30
N ASP A 263 6.72 8.53 -18.16
CA ASP A 263 7.24 7.68 -17.09
C ASP A 263 6.11 6.81 -16.50
N ALA A 264 4.96 7.42 -16.18
CA ALA A 264 3.78 6.69 -15.68
C ALA A 264 3.28 5.64 -16.69
N LYS A 265 3.31 5.95 -17.99
CA LYS A 265 2.94 4.99 -19.03
C LYS A 265 3.94 3.83 -19.12
N SER A 266 5.23 4.13 -19.08
CA SER A 266 6.30 3.12 -19.07
C SER A 266 6.17 2.18 -17.88
N ASP A 267 5.90 2.71 -16.69
CA ASP A 267 5.72 1.90 -15.49
C ASP A 267 4.43 1.08 -15.53
N ALA A 268 3.33 1.62 -16.07
CA ALA A 268 2.12 0.86 -16.31
C ALA A 268 2.34 -0.31 -17.28
N ASP A 269 3.11 -0.09 -18.35
CA ASP A 269 3.45 -1.12 -19.32
C ASP A 269 4.33 -2.21 -18.70
N LYS A 270 5.30 -1.86 -17.84
CA LYS A 270 6.11 -2.83 -17.08
C LYS A 270 5.25 -3.66 -16.12
N VAL A 271 4.42 -3.02 -15.31
CA VAL A 271 3.54 -3.73 -14.36
C VAL A 271 2.60 -4.68 -15.11
N ASN A 272 2.10 -4.28 -16.28
CA ASN A 272 1.27 -5.14 -17.11
C ASN A 272 2.07 -6.33 -17.69
N ALA A 273 3.32 -6.12 -18.12
CA ALA A 273 4.19 -7.19 -18.58
C ALA A 273 4.53 -8.19 -17.44
N ASP A 274 4.81 -7.68 -16.24
CA ASP A 274 5.08 -8.49 -15.06
C ASP A 274 3.83 -9.28 -14.64
N ALA A 275 2.66 -8.65 -14.65
CA ALA A 275 1.39 -9.32 -14.38
C ALA A 275 1.09 -10.43 -15.41
N GLN A 276 1.37 -10.21 -16.69
CA GLN A 276 1.21 -11.22 -17.73
C GLN A 276 2.20 -12.38 -17.57
N THR A 277 3.44 -12.08 -17.21
CA THR A 277 4.48 -13.07 -16.93
C THR A 277 4.05 -13.93 -15.74
N ARG A 278 3.69 -13.30 -14.63
CA ARG A 278 3.23 -14.00 -13.42
C ARG A 278 1.99 -14.83 -13.68
N ARG A 279 1.03 -14.32 -14.45
CA ARG A 279 -0.16 -15.07 -14.86
C ARG A 279 0.23 -16.32 -15.64
N THR A 280 1.18 -16.23 -16.56
CA THR A 280 1.65 -17.37 -17.36
C THR A 280 2.39 -18.39 -16.50
N GLU A 281 3.21 -17.94 -15.55
CA GLU A 281 3.87 -18.81 -14.56
C GLU A 281 2.85 -19.57 -13.71
N LEU A 282 1.87 -18.87 -13.13
CA LEU A 282 0.82 -19.48 -12.31
C LEU A 282 -0.02 -20.48 -13.13
N PHE A 283 -0.31 -20.18 -14.39
CA PHE A 283 -1.00 -21.16 -15.24
C PHE A 283 -0.14 -22.38 -15.54
N ARG A 284 1.16 -22.23 -15.78
CA ARG A 284 2.07 -23.38 -15.94
C ARG A 284 2.15 -24.23 -14.68
N GLU A 285 2.19 -23.60 -13.51
CA GLU A 285 2.18 -24.29 -12.22
C GLU A 285 0.86 -25.05 -12.00
N LEU A 286 -0.29 -24.40 -12.21
CA LEU A 286 -1.59 -25.05 -12.13
C LEU A 286 -1.76 -26.18 -13.14
N GLU A 287 -1.20 -26.05 -14.35
CA GLU A 287 -1.20 -27.12 -15.34
C GLU A 287 -0.35 -28.31 -14.87
N ALA A 288 0.83 -28.07 -14.30
CA ALA A 288 1.69 -29.12 -13.75
C ALA A 288 1.05 -29.83 -12.55
N GLU A 289 0.40 -29.08 -11.65
CA GLU A 289 -0.38 -29.66 -10.54
C GLU A 289 -1.55 -30.50 -11.06
N ARG A 290 -2.27 -30.00 -12.06
CA ARG A 290 -3.38 -30.73 -12.70
C ARG A 290 -2.90 -32.03 -13.35
N ASP A 291 -1.76 -32.01 -14.04
CA ASP A 291 -1.19 -33.20 -14.67
C ASP A 291 -0.68 -34.21 -13.63
N THR A 292 -0.09 -33.74 -12.52
CA THR A 292 0.30 -34.58 -11.38
C THR A 292 -0.91 -35.25 -10.74
N LEU A 293 -1.98 -34.49 -10.52
CA LEU A 293 -3.23 -35.00 -9.97
C LEU A 293 -3.89 -36.02 -10.92
N ALA A 294 -3.89 -35.74 -12.22
CA ALA A 294 -4.38 -36.67 -13.23
C ALA A 294 -3.59 -37.99 -13.20
N GLY A 295 -2.26 -37.93 -13.12
CA GLY A 295 -1.40 -39.10 -12.97
C GLY A 295 -1.69 -39.90 -11.70
N ASN A 296 -1.93 -39.23 -10.57
CA ASN A 296 -2.31 -39.89 -9.31
C ASN A 296 -3.67 -40.59 -9.40
N VAL A 297 -4.64 -39.98 -10.08
CA VAL A 297 -5.96 -40.59 -10.31
C VAL A 297 -5.82 -41.84 -11.19
N ASP A 298 -5.04 -41.77 -12.26
CA ASP A 298 -4.80 -42.92 -13.14
C ASP A 298 -4.07 -44.05 -12.40
N HIS A 299 -3.09 -43.71 -11.55
CA HIS A 299 -2.42 -44.68 -10.70
C HIS A 299 -3.40 -45.37 -9.74
N LEU A 300 -4.24 -44.61 -9.02
CA LEU A 300 -5.25 -45.15 -8.11
C LEU A 300 -6.26 -46.05 -8.84
N ARG A 301 -6.68 -45.68 -10.06
CA ARG A 301 -7.57 -46.51 -10.88
C ARG A 301 -6.90 -47.82 -11.29
N SER A 302 -5.62 -47.78 -11.70
CA SER A 302 -4.86 -48.96 -12.06
C SER A 302 -4.66 -49.91 -10.86
N PHE A 303 -4.41 -49.32 -9.68
CA PHE A 303 -4.30 -50.06 -8.42
C PHE A 303 -5.63 -50.70 -8.03
N GLU A 304 -6.75 -49.96 -8.13
CA GLU A 304 -8.09 -50.50 -7.87
C GLU A 304 -8.41 -51.68 -8.80
N ALA A 305 -8.15 -51.53 -10.11
CA ALA A 305 -8.39 -52.59 -11.08
C ALA A 305 -7.56 -53.84 -10.74
N SER A 306 -6.26 -53.67 -10.48
CA SER A 306 -5.37 -54.77 -10.12
C SER A 306 -5.76 -55.42 -8.79
N TYR A 307 -6.18 -54.63 -7.80
CA TYR A 307 -6.66 -55.11 -6.51
C TYR A 307 -7.96 -55.90 -6.66
N ARG A 308 -8.93 -55.42 -7.46
CA ARG A 308 -10.16 -56.16 -7.76
C ARG A 308 -9.87 -57.49 -8.45
N ASP A 309 -8.95 -57.51 -9.40
CA ASP A 309 -8.56 -58.74 -10.09
C ASP A 309 -7.87 -59.72 -9.15
N ALA A 310 -6.92 -59.23 -8.33
CA ALA A 310 -6.24 -60.05 -7.33
C ALA A 310 -7.20 -60.61 -6.28
N LEU A 311 -8.13 -59.78 -5.77
CA LEU A 311 -9.16 -60.22 -4.82
C LEU A 311 -10.11 -61.23 -5.45
N THR A 312 -10.56 -61.00 -6.67
CA THR A 312 -11.45 -61.93 -7.39
C THR A 312 -10.74 -63.25 -7.66
N SER A 313 -9.46 -63.22 -8.07
CA SER A 313 -8.62 -64.40 -8.26
C SER A 313 -8.43 -65.17 -6.95
N HIS A 314 -8.14 -64.46 -5.85
CA HIS A 314 -7.99 -65.06 -4.53
C HIS A 314 -9.27 -65.74 -4.05
N LEU A 315 -10.42 -65.08 -4.18
CA LEU A 315 -11.72 -65.64 -3.82
C LEU A 315 -12.09 -66.84 -4.71
N ARG A 316 -11.79 -66.80 -6.01
CA ARG A 316 -11.96 -67.96 -6.91
C ARG A 316 -11.07 -69.13 -6.49
N ALA A 317 -9.79 -68.88 -6.21
CA ALA A 317 -8.88 -69.92 -5.73
C ALA A 317 -9.34 -70.53 -4.39
N GLN A 318 -9.88 -69.72 -3.48
CA GLN A 318 -10.49 -70.24 -2.25
C GLN A 318 -11.72 -71.10 -2.54
N ALA A 319 -12.60 -70.68 -3.45
CA ALA A 319 -13.75 -71.46 -3.88
C ALA A 319 -13.33 -72.79 -4.53
N ASP A 320 -12.34 -72.77 -5.44
CA ASP A 320 -11.81 -73.97 -6.08
C ASP A 320 -11.17 -74.93 -5.07
N ASN A 321 -10.48 -74.41 -4.05
CA ASN A 321 -9.93 -75.23 -2.96
C ASN A 321 -11.03 -75.84 -2.08
N LEU A 322 -12.18 -75.18 -1.91
CA LEU A 322 -13.33 -75.74 -1.22
C LEU A 322 -14.05 -76.79 -2.07
N GLU A 323 -14.13 -76.60 -3.39
CA GLU A 323 -14.76 -77.56 -4.31
C GLU A 323 -13.91 -78.82 -4.50
N ASN A 324 -12.60 -78.65 -4.68
CA ASN A 324 -11.66 -79.75 -4.91
C ASN A 324 -11.05 -80.31 -3.61
N GLY A 325 -11.28 -79.64 -2.48
CA GLY A 325 -10.82 -80.08 -1.17
C GLY A 325 -11.56 -81.35 -0.76
N VAL A 326 -10.86 -82.48 -0.75
CA VAL A 326 -11.34 -83.69 -0.09
C VAL A 326 -11.24 -83.44 1.42
N PHE A 327 -12.33 -82.98 2.03
CA PHE A 327 -12.45 -82.82 3.49
C PHE A 327 -12.69 -84.13 4.23
N GLU A 328 -12.49 -85.26 3.55
CA GLU A 328 -12.50 -86.56 4.20
C GLU A 328 -11.11 -86.81 4.80
N PRO A 329 -11.03 -87.20 6.09
CA PRO A 329 -9.76 -87.59 6.68
C PRO A 329 -9.17 -88.75 5.87
N ALA A 330 -7.97 -88.54 5.32
CA ALA A 330 -7.29 -89.48 4.45
C ALA A 330 -7.05 -90.86 5.10
N GLU A 331 -7.08 -90.92 6.42
CA GLU A 331 -7.08 -92.17 7.17
C GLU A 331 -8.48 -92.49 7.69
N LEU A 332 -9.02 -93.62 7.23
CA LEU A 332 -10.11 -94.31 7.91
C LEU A 332 -9.70 -94.50 9.38
N PRO A 333 -10.47 -93.96 10.35
CA PRO A 333 -10.15 -94.09 11.77
C PRO A 333 -9.79 -95.53 12.10
N GLU A 334 -8.71 -95.73 12.88
CA GLU A 334 -8.20 -97.05 13.32
C GLU A 334 -9.29 -98.01 13.81
N LEU A 335 -10.42 -97.49 14.30
CA LEU A 335 -11.59 -98.21 14.77
C LEU A 335 -12.41 -98.90 13.66
N LEU A 336 -12.30 -98.43 12.42
CA LEU A 336 -13.04 -98.93 11.25
C LEU A 336 -12.19 -99.82 10.34
N LYS A 337 -10.86 -99.81 10.53
CA LYS A 337 -9.93 -100.76 9.89
C LYS A 337 -10.36 -102.18 10.28
N SER A 338 -10.46 -103.08 9.29
CA SER A 338 -10.99 -104.44 9.46
C SER A 338 -10.24 -105.27 10.49
N GLU A 339 -9.00 -104.91 10.81
CA GLU A 339 -8.13 -105.58 11.79
C GLU A 339 -8.54 -105.28 13.25
N ASN A 340 -9.17 -104.13 13.51
CA ASN A 340 -9.67 -103.73 14.83
C ASN A 340 -11.19 -103.89 14.99
N ARG A 341 -11.89 -104.46 13.97
CA ARG A 341 -13.28 -104.84 14.13
C ARG A 341 -13.38 -106.06 15.04
N VAL A 342 -13.67 -105.78 16.30
CA VAL A 342 -14.24 -106.75 17.22
C VAL A 342 -15.53 -107.30 16.60
N ALA A 343 -15.61 -108.62 16.41
CA ALA A 343 -16.83 -109.29 15.99
C ALA A 343 -17.96 -108.96 16.99
N PRO A 344 -19.24 -108.80 16.54
CA PRO A 344 -20.32 -108.43 17.44
C PRO A 344 -20.48 -109.48 18.56
N GLY A 345 -19.95 -109.18 19.74
CA GLY A 345 -19.94 -110.11 20.89
C GLY A 345 -18.76 -109.98 21.85
N ASP A 346 -17.55 -109.61 21.39
CA ASP A 346 -16.33 -109.72 22.22
C ASP A 346 -15.81 -108.37 22.74
N SER A 347 -16.44 -107.82 23.77
CA SER A 347 -15.93 -106.57 24.37
C SER A 347 -14.50 -106.73 24.90
N SER A 348 -13.59 -105.84 24.50
CA SER A 348 -12.14 -105.82 24.86
C SER A 348 -11.85 -105.45 26.33
N THR A 349 -12.79 -105.68 27.24
CA THR A 349 -12.63 -105.48 28.69
C THR A 349 -13.00 -106.77 29.43
N PRO A 350 -12.02 -107.48 30.02
CA PRO A 350 -12.27 -108.75 30.73
C PRO A 350 -13.28 -108.65 31.89
N ARG A 351 -13.54 -107.43 32.38
CA ARG A 351 -14.49 -107.16 33.46
C ARG A 351 -15.96 -107.22 33.04
N LEU A 352 -16.30 -106.96 31.78
CA LEU A 352 -17.68 -107.06 31.29
C LEU A 352 -18.07 -108.51 30.98
N ASP A 353 -17.14 -109.29 30.43
CA ASP A 353 -17.32 -110.72 30.15
C ASP A 353 -17.52 -111.53 31.45
N ALA A 354 -16.79 -111.17 32.52
CA ALA A 354 -16.98 -111.74 33.86
C ALA A 354 -18.34 -111.38 34.50
N LEU A 355 -19.01 -110.32 34.06
CA LEU A 355 -20.35 -109.95 34.51
C LEU A 355 -21.44 -110.64 33.70
N ILE A 356 -21.24 -110.81 32.38
CA ILE A 356 -22.15 -111.51 31.48
C ILE A 356 -22.15 -113.02 31.77
N GLY A 357 -20.98 -113.63 32.00
CA GLY A 357 -20.88 -115.05 32.38
C GLY A 357 -21.42 -115.37 33.78
N ARG A 358 -21.43 -114.39 34.70
CA ARG A 358 -22.01 -114.55 36.05
C ARG A 358 -23.54 -114.50 36.04
N GLY A 359 -24.15 -113.85 35.05
CA GLY A 359 -25.61 -113.77 34.88
C GLY A 359 -26.27 -115.07 34.38
N GLN A 360 -25.50 -116.01 33.83
CA GLN A 360 -26.04 -117.26 33.26
C GLN A 360 -25.97 -118.49 34.20
N GLN A 361 -25.46 -118.36 35.42
CA GLN A 361 -25.43 -119.47 36.41
C GLN A 361 -26.54 -119.41 37.46
N GLN A 362 -27.51 -118.51 37.31
CA GLN A 362 -28.75 -118.50 38.09
C GLN A 362 -29.96 -118.55 37.14
N ASN A 363 -30.18 -119.71 36.53
CA ASN A 363 -31.50 -120.24 36.18
C ASN A 363 -31.40 -121.70 35.78
#